data_AF-A0A3N2MIR2-F1
#
_entry.id   AF-A0A3N2MIR2-F1
#
_cell.length_a   1.000
_cell.length_b   1.000
_cell.length_c   1.000
_cell.angle_alpha   90.00
_cell.angle_beta   90.00
_cell.angle_gamma   90.00
#
_symmetry.space_group_name_H-M   'P 1'
#
loop_
_entity.id
_entity.type
_entity.pdbx_description
1 polymer ?
#
loop_
_entity_poly.entity_id
_entity_poly.type
_entity_poly.pdbx_seq_one_letter_code
_entity_poly.pdbx_strand_id
1 'polypeptide(L)'
;MREITITIDKEEVYEEVEQTTSYTGAKMEGGDDKTYDRIFTTEADRSQLERFWHESCVDVCEALKEFVQEEQNEKGSFTIFLGLSSAFDPALEPAMKKELFSFFVTNIVSKWYVFTNKKEAADFSASAVGMLDGVKRKAYYRRKPQRPTRQTPQPPRPPRPTQETNNE
;
A
#
# COMPACT_ATOMS: atom_id res chain seq x y z
N MET A 1 0.07 20.53 -4.15
CA MET A 1 0.46 19.12 -4.31
C MET A 1 0.86 18.60 -2.94
N ARG A 2 0.65 17.32 -2.65
CA ARG A 2 1.10 16.68 -1.41
C ARG A 2 1.96 15.48 -1.80
N GLU A 3 3.09 15.33 -1.14
CA GLU A 3 4.00 14.21 -1.36
C GLU A 3 3.79 13.16 -0.27
N ILE A 4 3.79 11.89 -0.66
CA ILE A 4 3.87 10.75 0.26
C ILE A 4 4.99 9.82 -0.20
N THR A 5 5.63 9.16 0.75
CA THR A 5 6.70 8.19 0.51
C THR A 5 6.28 6.84 1.05
N ILE A 6 6.31 5.82 0.22
CA ILE A 6 6.01 4.44 0.64
C ILE A 6 7.27 3.61 0.43
N THR A 7 7.72 2.95 1.49
CA THR A 7 8.83 2.00 1.46
C THR A 7 8.33 0.61 1.79
N ILE A 8 8.67 -0.35 0.94
CA ILE A 8 8.42 -1.78 1.11
C ILE A 8 9.77 -2.46 1.33
N ASP A 9 9.87 -3.20 2.44
CA ASP A 9 11.07 -3.98 2.76
C ASP A 9 11.04 -5.31 2.00
N LYS A 10 12.14 -5.66 1.35
CA LYS A 10 12.23 -6.87 0.52
C LYS A 10 12.33 -8.13 1.36
N GLU A 11 13.06 -8.08 2.47
CA GLU A 11 13.24 -9.24 3.35
C GLU A 11 11.90 -9.60 4.01
N GLU A 12 11.15 -8.62 4.53
CA GLU A 12 9.80 -8.84 5.08
C GLU A 12 8.85 -9.47 4.04
N VAL A 13 8.91 -9.01 2.79
CA VAL A 13 8.10 -9.60 1.70
C VAL A 13 8.51 -11.05 1.45
N TYR A 14 9.81 -11.34 1.39
CA TYR A 14 10.33 -12.69 1.13
C TYR A 14 9.97 -13.66 2.26
N GLU A 15 10.02 -13.23 3.52
CA GLU A 15 9.58 -14.03 4.67
C GLU A 15 8.10 -14.39 4.57
N GLU A 16 7.24 -13.44 4.21
CA GLU A 16 5.79 -13.69 4.04
C GLU A 16 5.48 -14.57 2.83
N VAL A 17 6.24 -14.47 1.74
CA VAL A 17 6.13 -15.37 0.58
C VAL A 17 6.50 -16.80 0.99
N GLU A 18 7.59 -16.98 1.75
CA GLU A 18 7.97 -18.30 2.28
C GLU A 18 6.88 -18.86 3.20
N GLN A 19 6.34 -18.04 4.11
CA GLN A 19 5.29 -18.47 5.01
C GLN A 19 4.02 -18.88 4.25
N THR A 20 3.60 -18.07 3.28
CA THR A 20 2.41 -18.34 2.46
C THR A 20 2.56 -19.63 1.66
N THR A 21 3.68 -19.80 0.98
CA THR A 21 3.95 -21.00 0.17
C THR A 21 4.08 -22.26 1.03
N SER A 22 4.73 -22.17 2.19
CA SER A 22 4.80 -23.27 3.17
C SER A 22 3.41 -23.65 3.69
N TYR A 23 2.56 -22.67 3.99
CA TYR A 23 1.21 -22.93 4.50
C TYR A 23 0.33 -23.62 3.44
N THR A 24 0.33 -23.12 2.21
CA THR A 24 -0.42 -23.74 1.11
C THR A 24 0.09 -25.16 0.80
N GLY A 25 1.40 -25.37 0.79
CA GLY A 25 2.01 -26.69 0.61
C GLY A 25 1.59 -27.70 1.68
N ALA A 26 1.60 -27.29 2.95
CA ALA A 26 1.19 -28.13 4.08
C ALA A 26 -0.31 -28.49 4.09
N LYS A 27 -1.15 -27.74 3.37
CA LYS A 27 -2.61 -27.97 3.28
C LYS A 27 -3.03 -28.87 2.12
N MET A 28 -2.11 -29.23 1.23
CA MET A 28 -2.39 -30.18 0.15
C MET A 28 -2.28 -31.62 0.65
N GLU A 29 -3.39 -32.23 1.08
CA GLU A 29 -3.42 -33.65 1.43
C GLU A 29 -3.10 -34.53 0.21
N GLY A 30 -2.04 -35.35 0.29
CA GLY A 30 -1.75 -36.44 -0.66
C GLY A 30 -0.55 -36.27 -1.60
N GLY A 31 0.26 -35.21 -1.46
CA GLY A 31 1.57 -35.09 -2.13
C GLY A 31 2.70 -35.50 -1.19
N ASP A 32 3.70 -36.24 -1.68
CA ASP A 32 4.89 -36.64 -0.90
C ASP A 32 5.40 -35.46 -0.04
N ASP A 33 5.50 -35.74 1.26
CA ASP A 33 5.78 -34.90 2.44
C ASP A 33 7.10 -34.08 2.38
N LYS A 34 7.72 -33.96 1.19
CA LYS A 34 9.07 -33.43 0.95
C LYS A 34 9.20 -32.52 -0.28
N THR A 35 8.13 -32.26 -1.04
CA THR A 35 8.28 -31.62 -2.36
C THR A 35 8.11 -30.09 -2.35
N TYR A 36 7.52 -29.52 -1.30
CA TYR A 36 7.34 -28.06 -1.18
C TYR A 36 8.38 -27.41 -0.26
N ASP A 37 9.51 -28.10 -0.05
CA ASP A 37 10.65 -27.56 0.68
C ASP A 37 10.98 -26.15 0.17
N ARG A 38 10.84 -25.18 1.08
CA ARG A 38 11.27 -23.78 1.06
C ARG A 38 11.74 -23.27 -0.31
N ILE A 39 11.05 -22.28 -0.85
CA ILE A 39 11.39 -21.61 -2.11
C ILE A 39 12.77 -20.91 -2.10
N PHE A 40 13.51 -20.92 -0.99
CA PHE A 40 14.85 -20.34 -0.83
C PHE A 40 15.99 -21.37 -0.76
N THR A 41 15.75 -22.61 -1.20
CA THR A 41 16.73 -23.70 -1.06
C THR A 41 17.90 -23.58 -2.02
N THR A 42 17.73 -23.04 -3.23
CA THR A 42 18.81 -22.92 -4.23
C THR A 42 19.12 -21.48 -4.64
N GLU A 43 20.27 -21.27 -5.28
CA GLU A 43 20.64 -19.98 -5.89
C GLU A 43 19.72 -19.63 -7.07
N ALA A 44 19.26 -20.64 -7.82
CA ALA A 44 18.33 -20.44 -8.93
C ALA A 44 17.00 -19.87 -8.43
N ASP A 45 16.48 -20.36 -7.30
CA ASP A 45 15.23 -19.87 -6.72
C ASP A 45 15.36 -18.44 -6.23
N ARG A 46 16.47 -18.11 -5.56
CA ARG A 46 16.79 -16.72 -5.17
C ARG A 46 16.83 -15.79 -6.38
N SER A 47 17.45 -16.23 -7.47
CA SER A 47 17.50 -15.44 -8.71
C SER A 47 16.11 -15.25 -9.33
N GLN A 48 15.24 -16.27 -9.30
CA GLN A 48 13.85 -16.12 -9.76
C GLN A 48 13.04 -15.18 -8.88
N LEU A 49 13.18 -15.26 -7.56
CA LEU A 49 12.47 -14.36 -6.63
C LEU A 49 12.92 -12.91 -6.80
N GLU A 50 14.23 -12.67 -6.98
CA GLU A 50 14.74 -11.34 -7.29
C GLU A 50 14.16 -10.80 -8.60
N ARG A 51 14.01 -11.65 -9.61
CA ARG A 51 13.32 -11.28 -10.84
C ARG A 51 11.86 -10.93 -10.59
N PHE A 52 11.11 -11.74 -9.83
CA PHE A 52 9.70 -11.46 -9.53
C PHE A 52 9.51 -10.21 -8.67
N TRP A 53 10.47 -9.91 -7.80
CA TRP A 53 10.53 -8.64 -7.07
C TRP A 53 10.63 -7.46 -8.04
N HIS A 54 11.61 -7.47 -8.95
CA HIS A 54 11.77 -6.39 -9.93
C HIS A 54 10.58 -6.25 -10.85
N GLU A 55 9.99 -7.35 -11.32
CA GLU A 55 8.74 -7.31 -12.10
C GLU A 55 7.59 -6.68 -11.29
N SER A 56 7.47 -7.01 -10.00
CA SER A 56 6.46 -6.40 -9.12
C SER A 56 6.70 -4.90 -8.91
N CYS A 57 7.96 -4.45 -8.80
CA CYS A 57 8.27 -3.02 -8.77
C CYS A 57 7.79 -2.32 -10.03
N VAL A 58 8.06 -2.89 -11.21
CA VAL A 58 7.60 -2.35 -12.50
C VAL A 58 6.08 -2.27 -12.57
N ASP A 59 5.37 -3.32 -12.11
CA ASP A 59 3.91 -3.35 -12.07
C ASP A 59 3.35 -2.20 -11.21
N VAL A 60 3.96 -1.94 -10.04
CA VAL A 60 3.58 -0.81 -9.17
C VAL A 60 3.78 0.53 -9.87
N CYS A 61 4.93 0.73 -10.48
CA CYS A 61 5.26 1.98 -11.17
C CYS A 61 4.32 2.22 -12.35
N GLU A 62 3.99 1.19 -13.13
CA GLU A 62 3.04 1.30 -14.25
C GLU A 62 1.62 1.62 -13.76
N ALA A 63 1.16 0.97 -12.69
CA ALA A 63 -0.18 1.24 -12.15
C ALA A 63 -0.32 2.64 -11.56
N LEU A 64 0.74 3.15 -10.94
CA LEU A 64 0.80 4.44 -10.26
C LEU A 64 1.52 5.54 -11.05
N LYS A 65 1.82 5.33 -12.34
CA LYS A 65 2.63 6.23 -13.18
C LYS A 65 2.19 7.69 -13.21
N GLU A 66 0.91 7.96 -12.99
CA GLU A 66 0.34 9.31 -12.95
C GLU A 66 0.69 10.07 -11.65
N PHE A 67 1.16 9.36 -10.64
CA PHE A 67 1.49 9.89 -9.31
C PHE A 67 2.99 9.79 -9.02
N VAL A 68 3.69 8.82 -9.61
CA VAL A 68 5.13 8.60 -9.41
C VAL A 68 5.90 9.88 -9.76
N GLN A 69 6.68 10.38 -8.80
CA GLN A 69 7.66 11.44 -9.00
C GLN A 69 9.06 10.83 -9.16
N GLU A 70 9.36 9.85 -8.31
CA GLU A 70 10.64 9.16 -8.25
C GLU A 70 10.41 7.75 -7.69
N GLU A 71 11.29 6.82 -8.07
CA GLU A 71 11.38 5.49 -7.50
C GLU A 71 12.85 5.19 -7.15
N GLN A 72 13.05 4.48 -6.04
CA GLN A 72 14.36 4.01 -5.61
C GLN A 72 14.23 2.52 -5.32
N ASN A 73 14.99 1.72 -6.05
CA ASN A 73 15.07 0.27 -5.85
C ASN A 73 16.47 -0.04 -5.30
N GLU A 74 16.60 0.04 -3.97
CA GLU A 74 17.82 -0.31 -3.28
C GLU A 74 17.86 -1.82 -3.04
N LYS A 75 19.05 -2.37 -2.79
CA LYS A 75 19.24 -3.84 -2.66
C LYS A 75 18.33 -4.52 -1.62
N GLY A 76 17.79 -3.80 -0.65
CA GLY A 76 16.92 -4.35 0.41
C GLY A 76 15.50 -3.78 0.44
N SER A 77 15.18 -2.78 -0.38
CA SER A 77 13.88 -2.10 -0.27
C SER A 77 13.48 -1.40 -1.56
N PHE A 78 12.18 -1.27 -1.73
CA PHE A 78 11.59 -0.49 -2.80
C PHE A 78 10.87 0.72 -2.21
N THR A 79 11.31 1.91 -2.59
CA THR A 79 10.73 3.18 -2.18
C THR A 79 10.14 3.91 -3.37
N ILE A 80 8.89 4.34 -3.25
CA ILE A 80 8.17 5.11 -4.27
C ILE A 80 7.73 6.45 -3.69
N PHE A 81 8.01 7.52 -4.43
CA PHE A 81 7.65 8.90 -4.09
C PHE A 81 6.45 9.31 -4.95
N LEU A 82 5.33 9.62 -4.29
CA LEU A 82 4.06 9.90 -4.97
C LEU A 82 3.65 11.37 -4.77
N GLY A 83 3.43 12.07 -5.88
CA GLY A 83 2.88 13.40 -5.96
C GLY A 83 1.36 13.35 -6.10
N LEU A 84 0.66 13.51 -4.98
CA LEU A 84 -0.80 13.46 -4.90
C LEU A 84 -1.45 14.85 -4.87
N SER A 85 -2.77 14.88 -5.04
CA SER A 85 -3.57 16.09 -4.90
C SER A 85 -3.42 16.69 -3.49
N SER A 86 -3.47 18.02 -3.36
CA SER A 86 -3.53 18.68 -2.05
C SER A 86 -4.79 18.31 -1.25
N ALA A 87 -5.83 17.82 -1.93
CA ALA A 87 -7.06 17.34 -1.30
C ALA A 87 -7.00 15.84 -0.93
N PHE A 88 -5.86 15.16 -1.12
CA PHE A 88 -5.69 13.76 -0.73
C PHE A 88 -5.94 13.56 0.76
N ASP A 89 -6.50 12.41 1.13
CA ASP A 89 -6.72 12.03 2.52
C ASP A 89 -5.53 11.25 3.09
N PRO A 90 -4.65 11.86 3.92
CA PRO A 90 -3.52 11.16 4.52
C PRO A 90 -3.89 9.97 5.41
N ALA A 91 -5.16 9.84 5.84
CA ALA A 91 -5.60 8.65 6.58
C ALA A 91 -5.53 7.36 5.73
N LEU A 92 -5.44 7.49 4.39
CA LEU A 92 -5.34 6.36 3.48
C LEU A 92 -3.90 5.86 3.27
N GLU A 93 -2.89 6.64 3.63
CA GLU A 93 -1.48 6.29 3.43
C GLU A 93 -1.09 4.96 4.12
N PRO A 94 -1.46 4.70 5.39
CA PRO A 94 -1.16 3.40 6.02
C PRO A 94 -1.87 2.23 5.32
N ALA A 95 -3.07 2.45 4.78
CA ALA A 95 -3.80 1.43 4.05
C ALA A 95 -3.14 1.14 2.70
N MET A 96 -2.67 2.17 1.98
CA MET A 96 -1.92 2.02 0.74
C MET A 96 -0.63 1.25 0.95
N LYS A 97 0.14 1.57 2.01
CA LYS A 97 1.37 0.84 2.35
C LYS A 97 1.11 -0.65 2.59
N LYS A 98 0.10 -0.97 3.41
CA LYS A 98 -0.27 -2.37 3.71
C LYS A 98 -0.74 -3.12 2.47
N GLU A 99 -1.55 -2.50 1.63
CA GLU A 99 -2.08 -3.12 0.42
C GLU A 99 -0.99 -3.31 -0.65
N LEU A 100 -0.03 -2.38 -0.77
CA LEU A 100 1.16 -2.57 -1.61
C LEU A 100 2.01 -3.73 -1.10
N PHE A 101 2.26 -3.83 0.20
CA PHE A 101 2.96 -4.97 0.79
C PHE A 101 2.26 -6.29 0.46
N SER A 102 0.94 -6.37 0.65
CA SER A 102 0.15 -7.55 0.29
C SER A 102 0.20 -7.85 -1.21
N PHE A 103 0.22 -6.83 -2.07
CA PHE A 103 0.41 -6.99 -3.51
C PHE A 103 1.74 -7.69 -3.82
N PHE A 104 2.85 -7.22 -3.24
CA PHE A 104 4.18 -7.82 -3.48
C PHE A 104 4.19 -9.30 -3.12
N VAL A 105 3.72 -9.64 -1.91
CA VAL A 105 3.64 -11.04 -1.45
C VAL A 105 2.78 -11.86 -2.41
N THR A 106 1.56 -11.41 -2.70
CA THR A 106 0.59 -12.15 -3.51
C THR A 106 1.04 -12.32 -4.97
N ASN A 107 1.65 -11.29 -5.56
CA ASN A 107 2.16 -11.32 -6.94
C ASN A 107 3.34 -12.28 -7.07
N ILE A 108 4.29 -12.24 -6.14
CA ILE A 108 5.44 -13.14 -6.13
C ILE A 108 4.99 -14.59 -5.92
N VAL A 109 4.08 -14.84 -4.97
CA VAL A 109 3.48 -16.18 -4.76
C VAL A 109 2.78 -16.67 -6.03
N SER A 110 1.98 -15.82 -6.69
CA SER A 110 1.32 -16.16 -7.96
C SER A 110 2.32 -16.59 -9.03
N LYS A 111 3.38 -15.80 -9.25
CA LYS A 111 4.43 -16.10 -10.23
C LYS A 111 5.16 -17.38 -9.89
N TRP A 112 5.45 -17.63 -8.60
CA TRP A 112 6.03 -18.89 -8.15
C TRP A 112 5.11 -20.10 -8.41
N TYR A 113 3.82 -19.95 -8.16
CA TYR A 113 2.81 -21.00 -8.36
C TYR A 113 2.63 -21.39 -9.82
N VAL A 114 3.01 -20.54 -10.78
CA VAL A 114 3.09 -20.97 -12.20
C VAL A 114 4.01 -22.17 -12.38
N PHE A 115 5.02 -22.33 -11.54
CA PHE A 115 5.95 -23.46 -11.58
C PHE A 115 5.50 -24.61 -10.68
N THR A 116 5.00 -24.30 -9.48
CA THR A 116 4.80 -25.29 -8.40
C THR A 116 3.35 -25.64 -8.11
N ASN A 117 2.39 -24.75 -8.38
CA ASN A 117 0.95 -24.96 -8.15
C ASN A 117 0.08 -24.17 -9.16
N LYS A 118 0.07 -24.64 -10.42
CA LYS A 118 -0.61 -23.94 -11.52
C LYS A 118 -2.11 -23.72 -11.33
N LYS A 119 -2.76 -24.50 -10.45
CA LYS A 119 -4.21 -24.44 -10.22
C LYS A 119 -4.60 -23.15 -9.48
N GLU A 120 -3.80 -22.72 -8.52
CA GLU A 120 -4.07 -21.52 -7.71
C GLU A 120 -3.36 -20.27 -8.22
N ALA A 121 -2.36 -20.42 -9.10
CA ALA A 121 -1.58 -19.30 -9.61
C ALA A 121 -2.44 -18.15 -10.17
N ALA A 122 -3.52 -18.49 -10.89
CA ALA A 122 -4.42 -17.51 -11.50
C ALA A 122 -5.23 -16.72 -10.44
N ASP A 123 -5.68 -17.37 -9.37
CA ASP A 123 -6.47 -16.72 -8.31
C ASP A 123 -5.62 -15.75 -7.50
N PHE A 124 -4.38 -16.12 -7.20
CA PHE A 124 -3.40 -15.21 -6.58
C PHE A 124 -3.07 -14.05 -7.52
N SER A 125 -2.92 -14.30 -8.83
CA SER A 125 -2.67 -13.23 -9.81
C SER A 125 -3.81 -12.21 -9.84
N ALA A 126 -5.06 -12.68 -9.94
CA ALA A 126 -6.24 -11.84 -9.92
C ALA A 126 -6.36 -11.02 -8.62
N SER A 127 -6.02 -11.64 -7.48
CA SER A 127 -6.01 -10.98 -6.18
C SER A 127 -4.96 -9.85 -6.12
N ALA A 128 -3.75 -10.10 -6.64
CA ALA A 128 -2.70 -9.09 -6.69
C ALA A 128 -3.13 -7.89 -7.56
N VAL A 129 -3.68 -8.12 -8.75
CA VAL A 129 -4.22 -7.04 -9.60
C VAL A 129 -5.28 -6.21 -8.86
N GLY A 130 -6.19 -6.86 -8.15
CA GLY A 130 -7.22 -6.18 -7.36
C GLY A 130 -6.67 -5.31 -6.22
N MET A 131 -5.58 -5.73 -5.58
CA MET A 131 -4.87 -4.93 -4.57
C MET A 131 -4.25 -3.67 -5.19
N LEU A 132 -3.59 -3.81 -6.34
CA LEU A 132 -2.96 -2.70 -7.04
C LEU A 132 -3.98 -1.66 -7.52
N ASP A 133 -5.13 -2.12 -8.04
CA ASP A 133 -6.28 -1.26 -8.36
C ASP A 133 -6.87 -0.60 -7.11
N GLY A 134 -6.86 -1.31 -5.97
CA GLY A 134 -7.22 -0.78 -4.66
C GLY A 134 -6.35 0.39 -4.23
N VAL A 135 -5.02 0.28 -4.39
CA VAL A 135 -4.05 1.33 -4.09
C VAL A 135 -4.25 2.52 -5.02
N LYS A 136 -4.39 2.28 -6.32
CA LYS A 136 -4.64 3.33 -7.32
C LYS A 136 -5.91 4.11 -7.00
N ARG A 137 -7.01 3.45 -6.64
CA ARG A 137 -8.25 4.11 -6.21
C ARG A 137 -8.06 4.97 -4.97
N LYS A 138 -7.26 4.51 -4.00
CA LYS A 138 -6.94 5.30 -2.79
C LYS A 138 -6.12 6.54 -3.14
N ALA A 139 -5.13 6.44 -4.03
CA ALA A 139 -4.34 7.57 -4.51
C ALA A 139 -5.23 8.66 -5.17
N TYR A 140 -6.28 8.24 -5.88
CA TYR A 140 -7.27 9.14 -6.48
C TYR A 140 -8.26 9.76 -5.49
N TYR A 141 -8.40 9.23 -4.28
CA TYR A 141 -9.41 9.68 -3.33
C TYR A 141 -9.11 11.09 -2.82
N ARG A 142 -10.14 11.95 -2.86
CA ARG A 142 -10.07 13.34 -2.43
C ARG A 142 -11.08 13.59 -1.32
N ARG A 143 -10.65 14.28 -0.26
CA ARG A 143 -11.54 14.75 0.80
C ARG A 143 -12.63 15.66 0.22
N LYS A 144 -13.83 15.56 0.79
CA LYS A 144 -14.93 16.45 0.43
C LYS A 144 -14.55 17.90 0.76
N PRO A 145 -14.88 18.90 -0.07
CA PRO A 145 -14.63 20.30 0.24
C PRO A 145 -15.27 20.68 1.57
N GLN A 146 -14.48 21.19 2.50
CA GLN A 146 -15.00 21.67 3.78
C GLN A 146 -15.40 23.13 3.61
N ARG A 147 -16.68 23.43 3.81
CA ARG A 147 -17.20 24.79 3.67
C ARG A 147 -16.52 25.68 4.73
N PRO A 148 -15.95 26.84 4.36
CA PRO A 148 -15.43 27.77 5.34
C PRO A 148 -16.54 28.17 6.31
N THR A 149 -16.35 27.91 7.61
CA THR A 149 -17.25 28.40 8.64
C THR A 149 -17.12 29.92 8.64
N ARG A 150 -18.16 30.63 8.17
CA ARG A 150 -18.21 32.09 8.29
C ARG A 150 -18.21 32.40 9.79
N GLN A 151 -17.18 33.08 10.28
CA GLN A 151 -17.29 33.77 11.56
C GLN A 151 -18.33 34.87 11.36
N THR A 152 -19.53 34.67 11.90
CA THR A 152 -20.52 35.75 11.96
C THR A 152 -19.90 36.86 12.82
N PRO A 153 -19.83 38.12 12.35
CA PRO A 153 -19.43 39.23 13.20
C PRO A 153 -20.30 39.22 14.46
N GLN A 154 -19.68 39.21 15.65
CA GLN A 154 -20.45 39.37 16.87
C GLN A 154 -21.20 40.71 16.79
N PRO A 155 -22.51 40.76 17.10
CA PRO A 155 -23.21 42.03 17.17
C PRO A 155 -22.48 42.95 18.16
N PRO A 156 -22.44 44.27 17.90
CA PRO A 156 -21.76 45.21 18.78
C PRO A 156 -22.27 45.04 20.21
N ARG A 157 -21.34 44.87 21.15
CA ARG A 157 -21.66 44.72 22.57
C ARG A 157 -22.50 45.93 22.98
N PRO A 158 -23.67 45.75 23.61
CA PRO A 158 -24.49 46.89 24.03
C PRO A 158 -23.68 47.80 24.96
N PRO A 159 -23.88 49.13 24.86
CA PRO A 159 -23.17 50.07 25.72
C PRO A 159 -23.41 49.70 27.18
N ARG A 160 -22.33 49.73 27.97
CA ARG A 160 -22.37 49.46 29.41
C ARG A 160 -23.33 50.48 30.04
N PRO A 161 -24.31 50.07 30.86
CA PRO A 161 -25.17 51.01 31.56
C PRO A 161 -24.30 51.98 32.37
N THR A 162 -24.47 53.28 32.12
CA THR A 162 -23.89 54.32 32.96
C THR A 162 -24.44 54.10 34.36
N GLN A 163 -23.57 53.82 35.33
CA GLN A 163 -24.01 53.86 36.72
C GLN A 163 -24.30 55.32 37.02
N GLU A 164 -25.58 55.65 37.16
CA GLU A 164 -26.01 56.90 37.79
C GLU A 164 -25.42 56.89 39.21
N THR A 165 -24.39 57.72 39.38
CA THR A 165 -23.89 58.09 40.70
C THR A 165 -24.99 58.89 41.37
N ASN A 166 -25.85 58.21 42.13
CA ASN A 166 -26.74 58.85 43.09
C ASN A 166 -25.86 59.38 44.23
N ASN A 167 -25.52 60.67 44.12
CA ASN A 167 -25.17 61.49 45.27
C ASN A 167 -26.50 61.99 45.87
N GLU A 168 -26.89 61.44 47.01
CA GLU A 168 -27.41 62.12 48.20
C GLU A 168 -27.77 61.11 49.30
#